data_AF-A0A955ZRP1-F1
#
_entry.id   AF-A0A955ZRP1-F1
#
_cell.length_a   1.000
_cell.length_b   1.000
_cell.length_c   1.000
_cell.angle_alpha   90.00
_cell.angle_beta   90.00
_cell.angle_gamma   90.00
#
_symmetry.space_group_name_H-M   'P 1'
#
loop_
_entity.id
_entity.type
_entity.pdbx_description
1 polymer ?
#
loop_
_entity_poly.entity_id
_entity_poly.type
_entity_poly.pdbx_seq_one_letter_code
_entity_poly.pdbx_strand_id
1 'polypeptide(L)' 'MKWQRLKPYEDFAEMIERHWDGIAAYCQAESKVSLGFVEGLNNKMRVIQRRAYGLRDEEYLRLKVLTCMLKHI' A
#
# COMPACT_ATOMS: atom_id res chain seq x y z
N MET A 1 9.41 -12.88 -33.09
CA MET A 1 8.08 -12.81 -32.46
C MET A 1 8.22 -12.96 -30.94
N LYS A 2 8.04 -11.88 -30.17
CA LYS A 2 8.32 -11.79 -28.71
C LYS A 2 7.15 -12.30 -27.84
N TRP A 3 6.75 -13.55 -28.00
CA TRP A 3 5.57 -14.14 -27.32
C TRP A 3 5.90 -15.21 -26.28
N GLN A 4 6.92 -14.99 -25.44
CA GLN A 4 7.10 -15.77 -24.21
C GLN A 4 7.18 -14.83 -23.02
N ARG A 5 6.06 -14.13 -22.74
CA ARG A 5 5.82 -13.43 -21.46
C ARG A 5 4.83 -14.21 -20.58
N LEU A 6 4.48 -15.45 -20.94
CA LEU A 6 3.48 -16.23 -20.20
C LEU A 6 3.86 -16.41 -18.73
N LYS A 7 5.12 -16.72 -18.44
CA LYS A 7 5.59 -16.95 -17.06
C LYS A 7 5.28 -15.78 -16.11
N PRO A 8 5.63 -14.51 -16.43
CA PRO A 8 5.19 -13.36 -15.64
C PRO A 8 3.67 -13.20 -15.43
N TYR A 9 2.86 -13.59 -16.41
CA TYR A 9 1.40 -13.49 -16.29
C TYR A 9 0.81 -14.64 -15.47
N GLU A 10 1.40 -15.82 -15.52
CA GLU A 10 1.08 -16.96 -14.64
C GLU A 10 1.36 -16.59 -13.18
N ASP A 11 2.54 -16.03 -12.89
CA ASP A 11 2.92 -15.60 -11.53
C ASP A 11 1.97 -14.51 -11.01
N PHE A 12 1.54 -13.59 -11.89
CA PHE A 12 0.57 -12.55 -11.57
C PHE A 12 -0.83 -13.11 -11.31
N ALA A 13 -1.30 -14.07 -12.12
CA ALA A 13 -2.57 -14.73 -11.91
C ALA A 13 -2.59 -15.51 -10.59
N GLU A 14 -1.52 -16.25 -10.29
CA GLU A 14 -1.37 -16.98 -9.01
C GLU A 14 -1.32 -16.02 -7.81
N MET A 15 -0.72 -14.84 -7.96
CA MET A 15 -0.76 -13.80 -6.94
C MET A 15 -2.18 -13.27 -6.70
N ILE A 16 -2.96 -13.04 -7.76
CA ILE A 16 -4.36 -12.61 -7.66
C ILE A 16 -5.22 -13.67 -6.96
N GLU A 17 -5.11 -14.93 -7.39
CA GLU A 17 -5.87 -16.04 -6.80
C GLU A 17 -5.59 -16.17 -5.29
N ARG A 18 -4.33 -16.07 -4.87
CA ARG A 18 -3.93 -16.10 -3.45
C ARG A 18 -4.51 -14.98 -2.60
N HIS A 19 -4.88 -13.84 -3.20
CA HIS A 19 -5.38 -12.66 -2.50
C HIS A 19 -6.82 -12.28 -2.88
N TRP A 20 -7.53 -13.19 -3.57
CA TRP A 20 -8.85 -12.92 -4.13
C TRP A 20 -9.85 -12.42 -3.10
N ASP A 21 -9.87 -13.02 -1.91
CA ASP A 21 -10.77 -12.62 -0.82
C ASP A 21 -10.57 -11.16 -0.38
N GLY A 22 -9.32 -10.70 -0.31
CA GLY A 22 -8.99 -9.32 0.03
C GLY A 22 -9.30 -8.33 -1.10
N ILE A 23 -9.12 -8.75 -2.36
CA ILE A 23 -9.46 -7.94 -3.53
C ILE A 23 -10.98 -7.80 -3.67
N ALA A 24 -11.73 -8.89 -3.47
CA ALA A 24 -13.18 -8.90 -3.50
C ALA A 24 -13.80 -8.06 -2.37
N ALA A 25 -13.15 -8.01 -1.20
CA ALA A 25 -13.57 -7.16 -0.08
C ALA A 25 -13.57 -5.66 -0.43
N TYR A 26 -12.66 -5.19 -1.30
CA TYR A 26 -12.61 -3.79 -1.76
C TYR A 26 -13.81 -3.40 -2.65
N CYS A 27 -14.53 -4.37 -3.22
CA CYS A 27 -15.74 -4.10 -4.01
C CYS A 27 -16.93 -3.68 -3.14
N GLN A 28 -16.92 -3.98 -1.84
CA GLN A 28 -17.96 -3.54 -0.91
C GLN A 28 -17.77 -2.05 -0.60
N ALA A 29 -18.83 -1.25 -0.73
CA ALA A 29 -18.75 0.21 -0.69
C ALA A 29 -18.17 0.80 0.62
N GLU A 30 -18.23 0.05 1.72
CA GLU A 30 -17.73 0.43 3.05
C GLU A 30 -16.20 0.37 3.18
N SER A 31 -15.51 -0.39 2.32
CA SER A 31 -14.05 -0.57 2.35
C SER A 31 -13.32 0.30 1.32
N LYS A 32 -14.05 1.17 0.59
CA LYS A 32 -13.49 2.06 -0.43
C LYS A 32 -12.70 3.20 0.19
N VAL A 33 -11.45 2.92 0.55
CA VAL A 33 -10.44 3.96 0.73
C VAL A 33 -10.09 4.53 -0.64
N SER A 34 -10.17 5.85 -0.81
CA SER A 34 -9.79 6.49 -2.07
C SER A 34 -8.35 6.11 -2.45
N LEU A 35 -8.15 5.65 -3.68
CA LEU A 35 -6.83 5.27 -4.18
C LEU A 35 -5.82 6.43 -4.04
N GLY A 36 -6.26 7.66 -4.30
CA GLY A 36 -5.43 8.86 -4.13
C GLY A 36 -5.08 9.16 -2.67
N PHE A 37 -5.92 8.75 -1.72
CA PHE A 37 -5.59 8.83 -0.29
C PHE A 37 -4.50 7.80 0.08
N VAL A 38 -4.61 6.56 -0.39
CA VAL A 38 -3.60 5.51 -0.15
C VAL A 38 -2.26 5.91 -0.77
N GLU A 39 -2.27 6.44 -1.99
CA GLU A 39 -1.07 6.91 -2.67
C GLU A 39 -0.43 8.10 -1.95
N GLY A 40 -1.24 9.08 -1.53
CA GLY A 40 -0.79 10.23 -0.74
C GLY A 40 -0.17 9.80 0.60
N LEU A 41 -0.78 8.83 1.28
CA LEU A 41 -0.26 8.26 2.53
C LEU A 41 1.09 7.57 2.30
N ASN A 42 1.20 6.73 1.27
CA ASN A 42 2.44 6.06 0.90
C ASN A 42 3.56 7.06 0.59
N ASN A 43 3.26 8.16 -0.10
CA ASN A 43 4.24 9.20 -0.36
C ASN A 43 4.70 9.90 0.92
N LYS A 44 3.78 10.24 1.83
CA LYS A 44 4.11 10.82 3.14
C LYS A 44 5.01 9.90 3.96
N MET A 45 4.69 8.61 4.05
CA MET A 45 5.54 7.62 4.73
C MET A 45 6.95 7.57 4.15
N ARG A 46 7.07 7.55 2.81
CA ARG A 46 8.36 7.58 2.12
C ARG A 46 9.15 8.88 2.39
N VAL A 47 8.47 10.03 2.53
CA VAL A 47 9.12 11.30 2.93
C VAL A 47 9.61 11.27 4.38
N ILE A 48 8.81 10.72 5.32
CA ILE A 48 9.19 10.58 6.72
C ILE A 48 10.44 9.69 6.86
N GLN A 49 10.44 8.52 6.21
CA GLN A 49 11.58 7.61 6.23
C GLN A 49 12.84 8.23 5.62
N ARG A 50 12.71 8.98 4.51
CA ARG A 50 13.84 9.69 3.89
C ARG A 50 14.43 10.76 4.81
N ARG A 51 13.59 11.54 5.50
CA ARG A 51 14.05 12.58 6.44
C ARG A 51 14.71 12.00 7.69
N ALA A 52 14.26 10.83 8.12
CA ALA A 52 14.80 10.14 9.29
C ALA A 52 16.03 9.25 8.99
N TYR A 53 16.48 9.17 7.73
CA TYR A 53 17.54 8.26 7.27
C TYR A 53 17.26 6.77 7.61
N GLY A 54 15.98 6.39 7.62
CA GLY A 54 15.52 5.06 8.02
C GLY A 54 15.19 4.96 9.50
N LEU A 55 13.89 4.82 9.80
CA LEU A 55 13.44 4.46 11.15
C LEU A 55 13.58 2.94 11.31
N ARG A 56 14.40 2.51 12.27
CA ARG A 56 14.56 1.08 12.62
C ARG A 56 13.42 0.56 13.49
N ASP A 57 12.71 1.47 14.13
CA ASP A 57 11.60 1.17 15.03
C ASP A 57 10.27 1.32 14.29
N GLU A 58 9.56 0.21 14.10
CA GLU A 58 8.24 0.20 13.47
C GLU A 58 7.19 0.96 14.29
N GLU A 59 7.25 0.88 15.62
CA GLU A 59 6.29 1.54 16.49
C GLU A 59 6.43 3.06 16.37
N TYR A 60 7.67 3.54 16.32
CA TYR A 60 7.96 4.95 16.09
C TYR A 60 7.50 5.42 14.71
N LEU A 61 7.66 4.60 13.67
CA LEU A 61 7.12 4.89 12.35
C LEU A 61 5.57 4.98 12.38
N ARG A 62 4.90 4.03 13.05
CA ARG A 62 3.44 4.05 13.22
C ARG A 62 2.96 5.31 13.93
N LEU A 63 3.64 5.71 15.00
CA LEU A 63 3.33 6.93 15.75
C LEU A 63 3.44 8.17 14.85
N LYS A 64 4.54 8.30 14.09
CA LYS A 64 4.74 9.42 13.14
C LYS A 64 3.66 9.47 12.07
N VAL A 65 3.25 8.31 11.55
CA VAL A 65 2.17 8.22 10.57
C VAL A 65 0.84 8.67 11.17
N LEU A 66 0.49 8.18 12.37
CA LEU A 66 -0.73 8.59 13.07
C LEU A 66 -0.77 10.10 13.32
N THR A 67 0.32 10.67 13.85
CA THR A 67 0.42 12.12 14.07
C THR A 67 0.23 12.93 12.78
N CYS A 68 0.70 12.44 11.63
CA CYS A 68 0.53 13.11 10.34
C CYS A 68 -0.90 13.04 9.77
N MET A 69 -1.73 12.15 10.30
CA MET A 69 -3.11 11.92 9.87
C MET A 69 -4.14 12.52 10.83
N LEU A 70 -3.75 12.81 12.07
CA LEU A 70 -4.55 13.60 13.00
C LEU A 70 -4.65 15.04 12.48
N LYS A 71 -5.87 15.56 12.33
CA LYS A 71 -6.07 16.99 12.12
C LYS A 71 -5.52 17.71 13.36
N HIS A 72 -4.75 18.77 13.16
CA HIS A 72 -4.48 19.72 14.24
C HIS A 72 -5.83 20.15 14.81
N ILE A 73 -6.09 19.79 16.07
CA ILE A 73 -7.11 20.42 16.90
C ILE A 73 -6.73 21.88 17.06
#